data_AF-A0A2H9LUQ2-F1
#
_entry.id   AF-A0A2H9LUQ2-F1
#
_cell.length_a   1.000
_cell.length_b   1.000
_cell.length_c   1.000
_cell.angle_alpha   90.00
_cell.angle_beta   90.00
_cell.angle_gamma   90.00
#
_symmetry.space_group_name_H-M   'P 1'
#
loop_
_entity.id
_entity.type
_entity.pdbx_description
1 polymer ?
#
loop_
_entity_poly.entity_id
_entity_poly.type
_entity_poly.pdbx_seq_one_letter_code
_entity_poly.pdbx_strand_id
1 'polypeptide(L)'
;MIFQNKKAALGAEIILWFYRIFLLLVVAGSIVLVVTFVYSRPYDVRDIEASAISDRFVKCITTQMQDKLYLVESNLNIDIFEKCIGFSAEQKKDFYISAVLYNSSQSKINELSWGNTDVLPLCAAMKKGTKITNFPVCRQYKYYLLNSTNTSFILDLNVDILKIEKNLM
;
A
#
# COMPACT_ATOMS: atom_id res chain seq x y z
N MET A 1 7.01 75.54 19.11
CA MET A 1 6.27 74.38 19.64
C MET A 1 5.58 73.69 18.48
N ILE A 2 6.05 72.51 18.08
CA ILE A 2 5.39 71.72 17.04
C ILE A 2 4.28 70.93 17.73
N PHE A 3 3.03 71.34 17.54
CA PHE A 3 1.86 70.57 17.95
C PHE A 3 1.79 69.31 17.08
N GLN A 4 2.39 68.21 17.57
CA GLN A 4 2.16 66.92 16.97
C GLN A 4 0.70 66.52 17.19
N ASN A 5 0.01 66.29 16.08
CA ASN A 5 -1.41 65.98 16.02
C ASN A 5 -1.63 64.55 16.54
N LYS A 6 -1.81 64.38 17.86
CA LYS A 6 -1.91 63.07 18.55
C LYS A 6 -2.95 62.11 17.94
N LYS A 7 -3.96 62.64 17.25
CA LYS A 7 -4.99 61.84 16.55
C LYS A 7 -4.46 61.14 15.29
N ALA A 8 -3.52 61.75 14.57
CA ALA A 8 -2.89 61.16 13.39
C ALA A 8 -1.89 60.04 13.76
N ALA A 9 -1.18 60.21 14.89
CA ALA A 9 -0.30 59.17 15.43
C ALA A 9 -1.09 57.92 15.86
N LEU A 10 -2.24 58.09 16.53
CA LEU A 10 -3.11 56.97 16.93
C LEU A 10 -3.68 56.20 15.72
N GLY A 11 -4.11 56.91 14.67
CA GLY A 11 -4.60 56.28 13.43
C GLY A 11 -3.51 55.49 12.70
N ALA A 12 -2.29 56.02 12.66
CA ALA A 12 -1.15 55.34 12.04
C ALA A 12 -0.77 54.05 12.78
N GLU A 13 -0.83 54.03 14.11
CA GLU A 13 -0.56 52.82 14.90
C GLU A 13 -1.62 51.73 14.72
N ILE A 14 -2.89 52.12 14.63
CA ILE A 14 -4.00 51.19 14.36
C ILE A 14 -3.82 50.54 12.98
N ILE A 15 -3.48 51.33 11.96
CA ILE A 15 -3.22 50.84 10.60
C ILE A 15 -2.02 49.88 10.57
N LEU A 16 -0.94 50.20 11.29
CA LEU A 16 0.22 49.33 11.43
C LEU A 16 -0.13 47.98 12.09
N TRP A 17 -1.04 47.99 13.07
CA TRP A 17 -1.53 46.76 13.70
C TRP A 17 -2.33 45.87 12.75
N PHE A 18 -3.23 46.45 11.96
CA PHE A 18 -3.98 45.71 10.95
C PHE A 18 -3.05 45.09 9.90
N TYR A 19 -2.03 45.82 9.45
CA TYR A 19 -1.04 45.31 8.51
C TYR A 19 -0.25 44.11 9.08
N ARG A 20 0.13 44.17 10.36
CA ARG A 20 0.81 43.06 11.06
C ARG A 20 -0.07 41.82 11.18
N ILE A 21 -1.33 41.98 11.56
CA ILE A 21 -2.29 40.86 11.63
C ILE A 21 -2.52 40.27 10.25
N PHE A 22 -2.67 41.10 9.22
CA PHE A 22 -2.84 40.66 7.85
C PHE A 22 -1.65 39.80 7.37
N LEU A 23 -0.42 40.24 7.61
CA LEU A 23 0.78 39.46 7.27
C LEU A 23 0.81 38.12 8.01
N LEU A 24 0.42 38.07 9.29
CA LEU A 24 0.33 36.82 10.04
C LEU A 24 -0.72 35.87 9.44
N LEU A 25 -1.88 36.38 9.01
CA LEU A 25 -2.90 35.56 8.35
C LEU A 25 -2.42 35.03 7.00
N VAL A 26 -1.69 35.82 6.22
CA VAL A 26 -1.11 35.37 4.94
C VAL A 26 -0.11 34.25 5.17
N VAL A 27 0.79 34.41 6.15
CA VAL A 27 1.77 33.37 6.48
C VAL A 27 1.08 32.10 6.99
N ALA A 28 0.16 32.22 7.96
CA ALA A 28 -0.59 31.08 8.48
C ALA A 28 -1.41 30.38 7.39
N GLY A 29 -2.11 31.15 6.55
CA GLY A 29 -2.89 30.63 5.43
C GLY A 29 -2.02 29.91 4.39
N SER A 30 -0.83 30.44 4.09
CA SER A 30 0.11 29.78 3.18
C SER A 30 0.60 28.42 3.71
N ILE A 31 0.89 28.33 5.01
CA ILE A 31 1.29 27.07 5.66
C ILE A 31 0.14 26.07 5.59
N VAL A 32 -1.09 26.48 5.93
CA VAL A 32 -2.26 25.61 5.88
C VAL A 32 -2.51 25.09 4.47
N LEU A 33 -2.40 25.96 3.45
CA LEU A 33 -2.56 25.58 2.05
C LEU A 33 -1.52 24.57 1.59
N VAL A 34 -0.24 24.77 1.94
CA VAL A 34 0.81 23.82 1.61
C VAL A 34 0.56 22.48 2.30
N VAL A 35 0.20 22.50 3.58
CA VAL A 35 -0.07 21.28 4.34
C VAL A 35 -1.24 20.50 3.74
N THR A 36 -2.36 21.17 3.44
CA THR A 36 -3.52 20.50 2.83
C THR A 36 -3.20 19.99 1.43
N PHE A 37 -2.50 20.75 0.60
CA PHE A 37 -2.26 20.33 -0.78
C PHE A 37 -1.22 19.21 -0.91
N VAL A 38 -0.24 19.17 0.00
CA VAL A 38 0.85 18.18 -0.01
C VAL A 38 0.48 16.91 0.75
N TYR A 39 -0.16 17.04 1.92
CA TYR A 39 -0.42 15.91 2.81
C TYR A 39 -1.85 15.37 2.76
N SER A 40 -2.82 16.10 2.21
CA SER A 40 -4.21 15.59 2.06
C SER A 40 -4.46 14.92 0.72
N ARG A 41 -3.41 14.62 -0.06
CA ARG A 41 -3.57 13.81 -1.26
C ARG A 41 -3.61 12.33 -0.86
N PRO A 42 -4.67 11.61 -1.24
CA PRO A 42 -4.73 10.19 -0.96
C PRO A 42 -3.61 9.44 -1.67
N TYR A 43 -2.73 8.85 -0.87
CA TYR A 43 -1.66 7.98 -1.37
C TYR A 43 -2.17 6.56 -1.50
N ASP A 44 -2.08 6.02 -2.71
CA ASP A 44 -2.41 4.62 -2.96
C ASP A 44 -1.36 3.69 -2.30
N VAL A 45 -1.70 3.17 -1.12
CA VAL A 45 -0.85 2.23 -0.38
C VAL A 45 -1.02 0.79 -0.83
N ARG A 46 -1.91 0.49 -1.80
CA ARG A 46 -2.20 -0.89 -2.20
C ARG A 46 -0.99 -1.61 -2.79
N ASP A 47 -0.15 -0.91 -3.54
CA ASP A 47 1.09 -1.51 -4.06
C ASP A 47 2.04 -1.96 -2.94
N ILE A 48 2.19 -1.11 -1.91
CA ILE A 48 3.03 -1.41 -0.74
C ILE A 48 2.39 -2.53 0.09
N GLU A 49 1.06 -2.50 0.25
CA GLU A 49 0.30 -3.53 0.95
C GLU A 49 0.45 -4.89 0.25
N ALA A 50 0.36 -4.94 -1.07
CA ALA A 50 0.57 -6.17 -1.84
C ALA A 50 1.98 -6.74 -1.65
N SER A 51 2.99 -5.86 -1.62
CA SER A 51 4.39 -6.25 -1.37
C SER A 51 4.62 -6.70 0.07
N ALA A 52 3.96 -6.09 1.04
CA ALA A 52 4.07 -6.47 2.45
C ALA A 52 3.40 -7.83 2.70
N ILE A 53 2.25 -8.08 2.06
CA ILE A 53 1.56 -9.38 2.12
C ILE A 53 2.44 -10.48 1.52
N SER A 54 3.05 -10.24 0.35
CA SER A 54 3.90 -11.23 -0.30
C SER A 54 5.12 -11.58 0.54
N ASP A 55 5.82 -10.56 1.05
CA ASP A 55 6.98 -10.75 1.93
C ASP A 55 6.62 -11.49 3.21
N ARG A 56 5.51 -11.13 3.86
CA ARG A 56 5.01 -11.81 5.05
C ARG A 56 4.67 -13.27 4.78
N PHE A 57 4.02 -13.57 3.66
CA PHE A 57 3.69 -14.93 3.28
C PHE A 57 4.95 -15.77 3.06
N VAL A 58 5.91 -15.26 2.28
CA VAL A 58 7.17 -15.97 2.00
C VAL A 58 7.96 -16.21 3.28
N LYS A 59 8.11 -15.20 4.14
CA LYS A 59 8.80 -15.34 5.44
C LYS A 59 8.15 -16.35 6.37
N CYS A 60 6.85 -16.61 6.21
CA CYS A 60 6.13 -17.58 7.04
C CYS A 60 6.38 -19.03 6.59
N ILE A 61 6.44 -19.27 5.28
CA ILE A 61 6.63 -20.63 4.71
C ILE A 61 8.10 -20.97 4.48
N THR A 62 9.01 -20.02 4.68
CA THR A 62 10.45 -20.19 4.46
C THR A 62 11.28 -19.82 5.68
N THR A 63 12.49 -20.36 5.72
CA THR A 63 13.54 -19.97 6.66
C THR A 63 14.74 -19.48 5.87
N GLN A 64 15.36 -18.39 6.31
CA GLN A 64 16.56 -17.85 5.67
C GLN A 64 17.80 -18.45 6.33
N MET A 65 18.67 -19.06 5.51
CA MET A 65 20.01 -19.49 5.93
C MET A 65 21.02 -19.08 4.85
N GLN A 66 22.09 -18.40 5.24
CA GLN A 66 23.20 -18.03 4.33
C GLN A 66 22.70 -17.40 3.01
N ASP A 67 21.85 -16.37 3.12
CA ASP A 67 21.25 -15.62 2.00
C ASP A 67 20.37 -16.43 1.03
N LYS A 68 19.98 -17.66 1.41
CA LYS A 68 19.08 -18.52 0.67
C LYS A 68 17.78 -18.75 1.44
N LEU A 69 16.68 -18.79 0.71
CA LEU A 69 15.35 -19.11 1.26
C LEU A 69 15.10 -20.61 1.16
N TYR A 70 14.90 -21.26 2.30
CA TYR A 70 14.60 -22.67 2.40
C TYR A 70 13.12 -22.88 2.72
N LEU A 71 12.44 -23.72 1.93
CA LEU A 71 11.07 -24.15 2.20
C LEU A 71 11.02 -24.99 3.46
N VAL A 72 10.23 -24.55 4.44
CA VAL A 72 9.93 -25.32 5.66
C VAL A 72 8.73 -26.22 5.43
N GLU A 73 7.77 -25.75 4.64
CA GLU A 73 6.52 -26.45 4.38
C GLU A 73 6.24 -26.50 2.87
N SER A 74 6.32 -27.71 2.29
CA SER A 74 6.12 -27.92 0.85
C SER A 74 4.65 -28.07 0.45
N ASN A 75 3.76 -28.28 1.42
CA ASN A 75 2.34 -28.47 1.18
C ASN A 75 1.57 -27.19 1.50
N LEU A 76 1.30 -26.38 0.48
CA LEU A 76 0.46 -25.20 0.62
C LEU A 76 -0.98 -25.63 0.93
N ASN A 77 -1.51 -25.22 2.09
CA ASN A 77 -2.90 -25.42 2.49
C ASN A 77 -3.51 -24.10 3.02
N ILE A 78 -4.83 -23.99 2.99
CA ILE A 78 -5.62 -22.83 3.45
C ILE A 78 -5.22 -22.44 4.88
N ASP A 79 -5.03 -23.42 5.76
CA ASP A 79 -4.65 -23.18 7.16
C ASP A 79 -3.33 -22.42 7.30
N ILE A 80 -2.38 -22.68 6.39
CA ILE A 80 -1.09 -21.98 6.35
C ILE A 80 -1.31 -20.52 5.94
N PHE A 81 -2.13 -20.27 4.93
CA PHE A 81 -2.48 -18.90 4.51
C PHE A 81 -3.11 -18.10 5.64
N GLU A 82 -4.10 -18.69 6.32
CA GLU A 82 -4.80 -18.03 7.43
C GLU A 82 -3.86 -17.78 8.60
N LYS A 83 -2.97 -18.74 8.91
CA LYS A 83 -1.93 -18.59 9.95
C LYS A 83 -0.90 -17.51 9.60
N CYS A 84 -0.43 -17.46 8.36
CA CYS A 84 0.64 -16.55 7.95
C CYS A 84 0.17 -15.11 7.85
N ILE A 85 -1.02 -14.91 7.27
CA ILE A 85 -1.53 -13.57 6.93
C ILE A 85 -2.36 -13.01 8.10
N GLY A 86 -3.15 -13.86 8.78
CA GLY A 86 -3.91 -13.47 9.98
C GLY A 86 -5.01 -12.45 9.73
N PHE A 87 -5.63 -12.43 8.54
CA PHE A 87 -6.70 -11.51 8.21
C PHE A 87 -8.06 -11.92 8.79
N SER A 88 -8.87 -10.93 9.14
CA SER A 88 -10.27 -11.16 9.54
C SER A 88 -11.16 -11.52 8.34
N ALA A 89 -12.33 -12.10 8.61
CA ALA A 89 -13.31 -12.43 7.58
C ALA A 89 -13.79 -11.21 6.76
N GLU A 90 -13.77 -10.02 7.35
CA GLU A 90 -14.09 -8.77 6.66
C GLU A 90 -12.99 -8.36 5.69
N GLN A 91 -11.73 -8.46 6.11
CA GLN A 91 -10.58 -8.15 5.28
C GLN A 91 -10.50 -9.09 4.08
N LYS A 92 -10.86 -10.37 4.24
CA LYS A 92 -10.87 -11.37 3.15
C LYS A 92 -11.68 -10.95 1.91
N LYS A 93 -12.65 -10.05 2.05
CA LYS A 93 -13.46 -9.53 0.93
C LYS A 93 -12.68 -8.56 0.03
N ASP A 94 -11.63 -7.93 0.57
CA ASP A 94 -10.87 -6.88 -0.09
C ASP A 94 -9.64 -7.43 -0.85
N PHE A 95 -9.28 -8.69 -0.64
CA PHE A 95 -8.06 -9.30 -1.19
C PHE A 95 -8.35 -10.61 -1.91
N TYR A 96 -7.57 -10.89 -2.93
CA TYR A 96 -7.41 -12.21 -3.53
C TYR A 96 -5.93 -12.55 -3.58
N ILE A 97 -5.57 -13.75 -3.16
CA ILE A 97 -4.18 -14.22 -3.15
C ILE A 97 -4.14 -15.62 -3.74
N SER A 98 -3.23 -15.85 -4.68
CA SER A 98 -2.97 -17.19 -5.22
C SER A 98 -1.48 -17.50 -5.17
N ALA A 99 -1.11 -18.65 -4.63
CA ALA A 99 0.24 -19.18 -4.65
C ALA A 99 0.30 -20.45 -5.50
N VAL A 100 1.26 -20.52 -6.41
CA VAL A 100 1.55 -21.71 -7.20
C VAL A 100 3.00 -22.10 -6.99
N LEU A 101 3.22 -23.34 -6.57
CA LEU A 101 4.54 -23.91 -6.36
C LEU A 101 4.91 -24.81 -7.54
N TYR A 102 6.05 -24.54 -8.16
CA TYR A 102 6.62 -25.32 -9.25
C TYR A 102 7.92 -26.00 -8.80
N ASN A 103 8.20 -27.17 -9.38
CA ASN A 103 9.51 -27.81 -9.21
C ASN A 103 10.56 -27.19 -10.15
N SER A 104 11.79 -27.70 -10.09
CA SER A 104 12.89 -27.29 -10.97
C SER A 104 12.60 -27.49 -12.47
N SER A 105 11.75 -28.46 -12.80
CA SER A 105 11.30 -28.73 -14.18
C SER A 105 10.09 -27.89 -14.61
N GLN A 106 9.70 -26.89 -13.80
CA GLN A 106 8.53 -26.02 -14.01
C GLN A 106 7.19 -26.76 -14.04
N SER A 107 7.12 -28.01 -13.56
CA SER A 107 5.85 -28.69 -13.35
C SER A 107 5.23 -28.22 -12.05
N LYS A 108 3.94 -27.85 -12.11
CA LYS A 108 3.14 -27.45 -10.97
C LYS A 108 3.04 -28.58 -9.95
N ILE A 109 3.49 -28.32 -8.73
CA ILE A 109 3.43 -29.25 -7.59
C ILE A 109 2.14 -29.02 -6.83
N ASN A 110 1.86 -27.74 -6.53
CA ASN A 110 0.74 -27.35 -5.69
C ASN A 110 0.24 -25.97 -6.10
N GLU A 111 -1.04 -25.71 -5.88
CA GLU A 111 -1.65 -24.39 -6.02
C GLU A 111 -2.67 -24.20 -4.92
N LEU A 112 -2.73 -22.96 -4.46
CA LEU A 112 -3.69 -22.54 -3.48
C LEU A 112 -4.15 -21.13 -3.82
N SER A 113 -5.46 -20.92 -3.72
CA SER A 113 -6.08 -19.61 -3.83
C SER A 113 -6.93 -19.32 -2.61
N TRP A 114 -6.89 -18.08 -2.13
CA TRP A 114 -7.63 -17.64 -0.96
C TRP A 114 -8.08 -16.18 -1.13
N GLY A 115 -9.33 -15.87 -0.75
CA GLY A 115 -9.88 -14.52 -0.82
C GLY A 115 -11.07 -14.37 -1.77
N ASN A 116 -11.32 -13.15 -2.22
CA ASN A 116 -12.44 -12.77 -3.07
C ASN A 116 -12.15 -12.98 -4.56
N THR A 117 -12.79 -13.98 -5.18
CA THR A 117 -12.60 -14.28 -6.61
C THR A 117 -13.14 -13.20 -7.56
N ASP A 118 -13.99 -12.30 -7.08
CA ASP A 118 -14.58 -11.23 -7.92
C ASP A 118 -13.54 -10.23 -8.43
N VAL A 119 -12.34 -10.23 -7.84
CA VAL A 119 -11.21 -9.38 -8.26
C VAL A 119 -10.57 -9.87 -9.56
N LEU A 120 -10.64 -11.18 -9.85
CA LEU A 120 -10.02 -11.81 -11.03
C LEU A 120 -10.49 -11.20 -12.36
N PRO A 121 -11.81 -11.09 -12.65
CA PRO A 121 -12.27 -10.49 -13.90
C PRO A 121 -11.86 -9.01 -14.03
N LEU A 122 -11.74 -8.29 -12.91
CA LEU A 122 -11.29 -6.89 -12.90
C LEU A 122 -9.80 -6.77 -13.25
N CYS A 123 -8.95 -7.63 -12.70
CA CYS A 123 -7.54 -7.72 -13.08
C CYS A 123 -7.36 -8.12 -14.54
N ALA A 124 -8.20 -9.03 -15.06
CA ALA A 124 -8.18 -9.42 -16.47
C ALA A 124 -8.60 -8.27 -17.41
N ALA A 125 -9.59 -7.47 -17.01
CA ALA A 125 -10.02 -6.30 -17.76
C ALA A 125 -8.93 -5.21 -17.79
N MET A 126 -8.20 -5.01 -16.70
CA MET A 126 -7.06 -4.07 -16.66
C MET A 126 -5.98 -4.45 -17.66
N LYS A 127 -5.61 -5.74 -17.74
CA LYS A 127 -4.61 -6.24 -18.70
C LYS A 127 -5.04 -6.04 -20.16
N LYS A 128 -6.35 -5.97 -20.42
CA LYS A 128 -6.93 -5.72 -21.76
C LYS A 128 -7.03 -4.24 -22.13
N GLY A 129 -6.59 -3.33 -21.26
CA GLY A 129 -6.55 -1.89 -21.55
C GLY A 129 -7.89 -1.17 -21.42
N THR A 130 -8.89 -1.79 -20.79
CA THR A 130 -10.14 -1.10 -20.45
C THR A 130 -9.83 0.07 -19.51
N LYS A 131 -10.54 1.20 -19.60
CA LYS A 131 -10.39 2.33 -18.66
C LYS A 131 -11.57 2.32 -17.68
N ILE A 132 -11.33 1.81 -16.47
CA ILE A 132 -12.25 1.88 -15.33
C ILE A 132 -11.64 2.86 -14.33
N THR A 133 -12.45 3.70 -13.70
CA THR A 133 -11.96 4.73 -12.78
C THR A 133 -11.31 4.16 -11.52
N ASN A 134 -11.76 2.99 -11.06
CA ASN A 134 -11.29 2.34 -9.83
C ASN A 134 -10.77 0.92 -10.13
N PHE A 135 -9.49 0.81 -10.46
CA PHE A 135 -8.84 -0.49 -10.67
C PHE A 135 -8.45 -1.14 -9.34
N PRO A 136 -8.58 -2.47 -9.19
CA PRO A 136 -7.81 -3.20 -8.20
C PRO A 136 -6.33 -3.14 -8.56
N VAL A 137 -5.48 -3.25 -7.54
CA VAL A 137 -4.04 -3.44 -7.75
C VAL A 137 -3.76 -4.92 -7.87
N CYS A 138 -3.18 -5.35 -8.99
CA CYS A 138 -2.89 -6.75 -9.29
C CYS A 138 -1.38 -6.93 -9.41
N ARG A 139 -0.76 -7.63 -8.46
CA ARG A 139 0.71 -7.78 -8.41
C ARG A 139 1.09 -9.25 -8.39
N GLN A 140 2.07 -9.59 -9.22
CA GLN A 140 2.66 -10.92 -9.27
C GLN A 140 4.11 -10.85 -8.79
N TYR A 141 4.44 -11.74 -7.86
CA TYR A 141 5.76 -11.91 -7.29
C TYR A 141 6.26 -13.32 -7.59
N LYS A 142 7.56 -13.44 -7.86
CA LYS A 142 8.22 -14.74 -8.09
C LYS A 142 9.36 -14.90 -7.12
N TYR A 143 9.38 -16.02 -6.40
CA TYR A 143 10.41 -16.35 -5.44
C TYR A 143 11.08 -17.66 -5.81
N TYR A 144 12.42 -17.68 -5.73
CA TYR A 144 13.22 -18.87 -5.93
C TYR A 144 13.58 -19.45 -4.57
N LEU A 145 13.13 -20.67 -4.32
CA LEU A 145 13.24 -21.33 -3.03
C LEU A 145 14.07 -22.60 -3.17
N LEU A 146 14.74 -22.99 -2.09
CA LEU A 146 15.47 -24.26 -1.99
C LEU A 146 14.81 -25.15 -0.95
N ASN A 147 15.00 -26.46 -1.05
CA ASN A 147 14.68 -27.38 0.06
C ASN A 147 15.99 -27.82 0.74
N SER A 148 15.88 -28.50 1.87
CA SER A 148 16.98 -29.13 2.62
C SER A 148 17.90 -30.01 1.76
N THR A 149 17.40 -30.57 0.66
CA THR A 149 18.17 -31.36 -0.32
C THR A 149 18.79 -30.51 -1.45
N ASN A 150 18.78 -29.18 -1.34
CA ASN A 150 19.20 -28.22 -2.38
C ASN A 150 18.45 -28.35 -3.72
N THR A 151 17.26 -28.95 -3.71
CA THR A 151 16.36 -28.94 -4.86
C THR A 151 15.67 -27.57 -4.97
N SER A 152 15.55 -27.06 -6.20
CA SER A 152 15.02 -25.72 -6.45
C SER A 152 13.53 -25.72 -6.76
N PHE A 153 12.82 -24.73 -6.24
CA PHE A 153 11.40 -24.52 -6.40
C PHE A 153 11.14 -23.08 -6.80
N ILE A 154 10.06 -22.86 -7.53
CA ILE A 154 9.59 -21.53 -7.90
C ILE A 154 8.23 -21.33 -7.27
N LEU A 155 8.09 -20.28 -6.48
CA LEU A 155 6.82 -19.85 -5.92
C LEU A 155 6.35 -18.62 -6.69
N ASP A 156 5.28 -18.77 -7.47
CA ASP A 156 4.56 -17.66 -8.08
C ASP A 156 3.41 -17.26 -7.15
N LEU A 157 3.48 -16.04 -6.62
CA LEU A 157 2.46 -15.47 -5.74
C LEU A 157 1.78 -14.28 -6.42
N ASN A 158 0.48 -14.37 -6.62
CA ASN A 158 -0.33 -13.23 -7.06
C ASN A 158 -1.08 -12.66 -5.86
N VAL A 159 -1.04 -11.36 -5.69
CA VAL A 159 -1.77 -10.60 -4.67
C VAL A 159 -2.55 -9.51 -5.38
N ASP A 160 -3.88 -9.61 -5.32
CA ASP A 160 -4.81 -8.67 -5.93
C ASP A 160 -5.64 -7.98 -4.83
N ILE A 161 -5.75 -6.65 -4.90
CA ILE A 161 -6.36 -5.81 -3.86
C ILE A 161 -7.48 -4.97 -4.46
N LEU A 162 -8.71 -5.19 -3.99
CA LEU A 162 -9.92 -4.47 -4.40
C LEU A 162 -10.19 -3.19 -3.61
N LYS A 163 -9.57 -3.02 -2.44
CA LYS A 163 -9.87 -1.94 -1.48
C LYS A 163 -9.80 -0.53 -2.11
N ILE A 164 -10.94 0.04 -2.49
CA ILE A 164 -11.02 1.32 -3.21
C ILE A 164 -11.17 2.53 -2.27
N GLU A 165 -11.92 2.39 -1.17
CA GLU A 165 -12.35 3.55 -0.36
C GLU A 165 -11.48 3.83 0.87
N LYS A 166 -10.82 2.80 1.42
CA LYS A 166 -10.13 2.88 2.73
C LYS A 166 -8.63 3.19 2.65
N ASN A 167 -8.06 3.26 1.45
CA ASN A 167 -6.64 3.52 1.21
C ASN A 167 -6.40 4.88 0.53
N LEU A 168 -7.44 5.71 0.43
CA LEU A 168 -7.34 7.11 0.04
C LEU A 168 -7.44 7.95 1.34
N MET A 169 -6.33 8.08 2.08
CA MET A 169 -6.25 8.96 3.27
C MET A 169 -5.84 10.38 2.91
#